data_AF-A0A349B541-F1
#
_entry.id   AF-A0A349B541-F1
#
_cell.length_a   1.000
_cell.length_b   1.000
_cell.length_c   1.000
_cell.angle_alpha   90.00
_cell.angle_beta   90.00
_cell.angle_gamma   90.00
#
_symmetry.space_group_name_H-M   'P 1'
#
loop_
_entity.id
_entity.type
_entity.pdbx_description
1 polymer ?
#
loop_
_entity_poly.entity_id
_entity_poly.type
_entity_poly.pdbx_seq_one_letter_code
_entity_poly.pdbx_strand_id
1 'polypeptide(L)' 'RPLHLIGSADLMTRNINRRVEALTPVEAPELQERLDEVLDINLADDQLAWSLDGDGRWRRELGA' A
#
# COMPACT_ATOMS: atom_id res chain seq x y z
N ARG A 1 16.10 -4.38 9.30
CA ARG A 1 15.51 -3.28 8.52
C ARG A 1 14.34 -3.85 7.74
N PRO A 2 13.21 -3.12 7.61
CA PRO A 2 12.13 -3.53 6.72
C PRO A 2 12.65 -3.63 5.28
N LEU A 3 12.00 -4.46 4.47
CA LEU A 3 12.32 -4.64 3.06
C LEU A 3 11.31 -3.84 2.23
N HIS A 4 11.77 -2.83 1.48
CA HIS A 4 10.94 -2.05 0.57
C HIS A 4 10.88 -2.74 -0.78
N LEU A 5 9.67 -3.11 -1.21
CA LEU A 5 9.40 -3.76 -2.49
C LEU A 5 8.39 -2.94 -3.27
N ILE A 6 8.57 -2.88 -4.58
CA ILE A 6 7.55 -2.40 -5.52
C ILE A 6 7.28 -3.48 -6.55
N GLY A 7 6.02 -3.64 -6.96
CA GLY A 7 5.65 -4.68 -7.90
C GLY A 7 4.36 -4.37 -8.65
N SER A 8 4.10 -5.15 -9.69
CA SER A 8 2.96 -4.98 -10.58
C SER A 8 1.68 -5.67 -10.10
N ALA A 9 1.79 -6.56 -9.12
CA ALA A 9 0.70 -7.43 -8.68
C ALA A 9 0.01 -6.96 -7.40
N ASP A 10 -1.32 -7.08 -7.38
CA ASP A 10 -2.08 -7.22 -6.15
C ASP A 10 -2.09 -8.71 -5.66
N LEU A 11 -2.57 -8.94 -4.43
CA LEU A 11 -2.62 -10.25 -3.78
C LEU A 11 -3.82 -11.12 -4.20
N MET A 12 -4.26 -11.05 -5.45
CA MET A 12 -5.31 -11.95 -5.95
C MET A 12 -4.74 -13.15 -6.70
N THR A 13 -5.41 -14.31 -6.56
CA THR A 13 -5.03 -15.60 -7.18
C THR A 13 -4.68 -15.50 -8.66
N ARG A 14 -5.37 -14.62 -9.40
CA ARG A 14 -5.11 -14.42 -10.83
C ARG A 14 -3.70 -13.87 -11.10
N ASN A 15 -3.20 -12.98 -10.24
CA ASN A 15 -1.88 -12.37 -10.41
C ASN A 15 -0.80 -13.32 -9.88
N ILE A 16 -1.06 -14.00 -8.77
CA ILE A 16 -0.09 -14.91 -8.14
C ILE A 16 0.13 -16.19 -8.97
N ASN A 17 -0.93 -16.76 -9.57
CA ASN A 17 -0.85 -18.10 -10.17
C ASN A 17 -0.97 -18.12 -11.69
N ARG A 18 -1.41 -17.03 -12.32
CA ARG A 18 -1.82 -17.06 -13.74
C ARG A 18 -1.29 -15.93 -14.61
N ARG A 19 -0.63 -14.92 -14.03
CA ARG A 19 -0.03 -13.80 -14.78
C ARG A 19 1.47 -13.76 -14.55
N VAL A 20 2.15 -13.15 -15.52
CA VAL A 20 3.56 -12.79 -15.36
C VAL A 20 3.59 -11.42 -14.67
N GLU A 21 4.21 -11.37 -13.51
CA GLU A 21 4.28 -10.19 -12.66
C GLU A 21 5.73 -9.95 -12.22
N ALA A 22 6.07 -8.70 -11.89
CA ALA A 22 7.40 -8.31 -11.44
C ALA A 22 7.34 -7.73 -10.02
N LEU A 23 8.33 -8.07 -9.20
CA LEU A 23 8.54 -7.54 -7.86
C LEU A 23 10.03 -7.26 -7.71
N THR A 24 10.40 -6.06 -7.31
CA THR A 24 11.80 -5.64 -7.18
C THR A 24 12.03 -4.96 -5.83
N PRO A 25 13.20 -5.19 -5.20
CA PRO A 25 13.61 -4.41 -4.06
C PRO A 25 13.94 -2.97 -4.45
N VAL A 26 13.71 -2.06 -3.51
CA VAL A 26 14.19 -0.69 -3.57
C VAL A 26 15.38 -0.58 -2.61
N GLU A 27 16.59 -0.51 -3.17
CA GLU A 27 17.83 -0.59 -2.38
C GLU A 27 18.37 0.76 -1.93
N ALA A 28 18.15 1.81 -2.72
CA ALA A 28 18.64 3.16 -2.45
C ALA A 28 17.92 3.73 -1.21
N PRO A 29 18.64 4.10 -0.12
CA PRO A 29 18.02 4.59 1.12
C PRO A 29 17.10 5.79 0.91
N GLU A 30 17.48 6.72 0.04
CA GLU A 30 16.70 7.91 -0.28
C GLU A 30 15.35 7.57 -0.95
N LEU A 31 15.28 6.47 -1.70
CA LEU A 31 14.04 6.00 -2.31
C LEU A 31 13.17 5.23 -1.30
N GLN A 32 13.78 4.55 -0.33
CA GLN A 32 13.06 3.93 0.79
C GLN A 32 12.39 5.00 1.65
N GLU A 33 13.13 6.04 2.03
CA GLU A 33 12.60 7.19 2.78
C GLU A 33 11.44 7.86 2.03
N ARG A 34 11.57 8.03 0.71
CA ARG A 34 10.50 8.58 -0.12
C ARG A 34 9.25 7.70 -0.15
N LEU A 35 9.41 6.37 -0.19
CA LEU A 35 8.29 5.44 -0.13
C LEU A 35 7.58 5.50 1.23
N ASP A 36 8.35 5.56 2.32
CA ASP A 36 7.80 5.69 3.67
C ASP A 36 6.99 7.00 3.80
N GLU A 37 7.52 8.12 3.33
CA GLU A 37 6.82 9.41 3.31
C GLU A 37 5.49 9.35 2.53
N VAL A 38 5.51 8.70 1.35
CA VAL A 38 4.28 8.53 0.55
C VAL A 38 3.26 7.69 1.31
N LEU A 39 3.68 6.60 1.95
CA LEU A 39 2.78 5.76 2.74
C LEU A 39 2.21 6.52 3.95
N ASP A 40 3.06 7.24 4.68
CA ASP A 40 2.65 8.05 5.84
C ASP A 40 1.58 9.08 5.46
N ILE A 41 1.77 9.80 4.36
CA ILE A 41 0.79 10.77 3.85
C ILE A 41 -0.54 10.09 3.49
N ASN A 42 -0.51 8.95 2.79
CA ASN A 42 -1.74 8.26 2.38
C ASN A 42 -2.48 7.64 3.57
N LEU A 43 -1.76 7.17 4.59
CA LEU A 43 -2.36 6.57 5.79
C LEU A 43 -2.88 7.62 6.78
N ALA A 44 -2.38 8.85 6.74
CA ALA A 44 -2.84 9.96 7.56
C ALA A 44 -4.02 10.74 6.95
N ASP A 45 -4.47 10.39 5.74
CA ASP A 45 -5.59 11.08 5.07
C ASP A 45 -6.90 10.94 5.88
N ASP A 46 -7.48 12.08 6.23
CA ASP A 46 -8.72 12.22 6.99
C ASP A 46 -9.85 12.90 6.19
N GLN A 47 -9.62 13.13 4.90
CA GLN A 47 -10.58 13.82 4.03
C GLN A 47 -11.19 12.89 2.99
N LEU A 48 -10.36 12.07 2.32
CA LEU A 48 -10.78 11.20 1.23
C LEU A 48 -10.80 9.71 1.62
N ALA A 49 -10.15 9.35 2.73
CA ALA A 49 -10.00 7.98 3.18
C ALA A 49 -11.31 7.33 3.65
N TRP A 50 -11.38 6.02 3.41
CA TRP A 50 -12.42 5.14 3.94
C TRP A 50 -11.76 3.93 4.61
N SER A 51 -12.18 3.63 5.83
CA SER A 51 -11.79 2.41 6.54
C SER A 51 -12.78 1.29 6.30
N LEU A 52 -12.26 0.09 6.08
CA LEU A 52 -13.01 -1.16 6.04
C LEU A 52 -12.85 -1.88 7.38
N ASP A 53 -13.96 -2.15 8.05
CA ASP A 53 -13.93 -2.92 9.30
C ASP A 53 -14.00 -4.44 9.10
N GLY A 54 -13.87 -5.19 10.20
CA GLY A 54 -13.94 -6.65 10.19
C GLY A 54 -15.31 -7.23 9.81
N ASP A 55 -16.36 -6.42 9.87
CA ASP A 55 -17.72 -6.79 9.45
C ASP A 55 -17.99 -6.45 7.97
N GLY A 56 -16.98 -5.93 7.25
CA GLY A 56 -17.07 -5.58 5.84
C GLY A 56 -17.80 -4.26 5.57
N ARG A 57 -17.93 -3.39 6.58
CA ARG A 57 -18.58 -2.09 6.44
C ARG A 57 -17.53 -1.00 6.20
N TRP A 58 -17.81 -0.21 5.17
CA TRP A 58 -17.03 0.98 4.83
C TRP A 58 -17.49 2.16 5.68
N ARG A 59 -16.55 2.83 6.34
CA ARG A 59 -16.76 4.11 7.02
C ARG A 59 -15.84 5.15 6.43
N ARG A 60 -16.36 6.35 6.19
CA ARG A 60 -15.53 7.48 5.82
C ARG A 60 -14.82 7.98 7.07
N GLU A 61 -13.51 8.17 6.97
CA GLU A 61 -12.77 8.92 7.99
C GLU A 61 -13.25 10.38 7.89
N LEU A 62 -13.87 10.87 8.95
CA LEU A 62 -14.25 12.28 9.06
C LEU A 62 -13.21 12.92 9.95
N GLY A 63 -12.37 13.79 9.37
CA GLY A 63 -11.41 14.60 10.12
C GLY A 63 -12.03 15.23 11.36
N ALA A 64 -11.30 15.15 12.47
CA ALA A 64 -11.67 15.75 13.75
C ALA A 64 -11.67 17.28 13.69
#